data_AF-A0A358C452-F1
#
_entry.id   AF-A0A358C452-F1
#
_cell.length_a   1.000
_cell.length_b   1.000
_cell.length_c   1.000
_cell.angle_alpha   90.00
_cell.angle_beta   90.00
_cell.angle_gamma   90.00
#
_symmetry.space_group_name_H-M   'P 1'
#
loop_
_entity.id
_entity.type
_entity.pdbx_description
1 polymer ?
#
loop_
_entity_poly.entity_id
_entity_poly.type
_entity_poly.pdbx_seq_one_letter_code
_entity_poly.pdbx_strand_id
1 'polypeptide(L)'
;LVMGVLMSPLAASAAQVSIAIGTPHVSIGINVPSYPRLVRVPGHPVYYAPGLQANFFFYDGLYWVFHADNWYASSWYNGPWWFVEPYAVPVYILRVPVRYYRQPPSYFRSWQPNTPPRWDDHWGHNWEQNRSGWDKGDRRAAPAPAPLPSYQRQYSRDEYPRQMERQREINQERYRYQPRDPVVQKQYQERYEKRDQGQQRGRGGDQRQDQRQDRDQQRR
;
A
#
# COMPACT_ATOMS: atom_id res chain seq x y z
N LEU A 1 -62.69 -19.47 1.45
CA LEU A 1 -61.85 -18.25 1.47
C LEU A 1 -60.62 -18.54 2.31
N VAL A 2 -59.46 -18.70 1.67
CA VAL A 2 -58.18 -19.00 2.32
C VAL A 2 -57.36 -17.72 2.31
N MET A 3 -56.92 -17.23 3.48
CA MET A 3 -55.95 -16.15 3.57
C MET A 3 -54.71 -16.66 4.30
N GLY A 4 -53.65 -16.94 3.54
CA GLY A 4 -52.32 -17.21 4.05
C GLY A 4 -51.57 -15.89 4.25
N VAL A 5 -51.13 -15.63 5.48
CA VAL A 5 -50.27 -14.49 5.80
C VAL A 5 -48.82 -14.90 5.54
N LEU A 6 -48.27 -14.39 4.44
CA LEU A 6 -46.84 -14.48 4.11
C LEU A 6 -46.07 -13.45 4.95
N MET A 7 -45.52 -13.89 6.08
CA MET A 7 -44.52 -13.13 6.82
C MET A 7 -43.18 -13.18 6.08
N SER A 8 -42.79 -12.06 5.48
CA SER A 8 -41.49 -11.91 4.83
C SER A 8 -40.42 -11.59 5.89
N PRO A 9 -39.25 -12.27 5.90
CA PRO A 9 -38.17 -11.91 6.80
C PRO A 9 -37.54 -10.57 6.37
N LEU A 10 -37.41 -9.64 7.33
CA LEU A 10 -36.59 -8.44 7.19
C LEU A 10 -35.14 -8.88 6.97
N ALA A 11 -34.64 -8.73 5.75
CA ALA A 11 -33.22 -8.86 5.47
C ALA A 11 -32.48 -7.76 6.23
N ALA A 12 -31.67 -8.15 7.22
CA ALA A 12 -30.72 -7.25 7.85
C ALA A 12 -29.74 -6.77 6.76
N SER A 13 -29.86 -5.51 6.36
CA SER A 13 -28.88 -4.88 5.48
C SER A 13 -27.57 -4.79 6.26
N ALA A 14 -26.61 -5.67 5.93
CA ALA A 14 -25.24 -5.46 6.35
C ALA A 14 -24.80 -4.14 5.71
N ALA A 15 -24.62 -3.11 6.54
CA ALA A 15 -24.03 -1.86 6.13
C ALA A 15 -22.67 -2.15 5.49
N GLN A 16 -22.63 -2.13 4.16
CA GLN A 16 -21.38 -2.17 3.43
C GLN A 16 -20.67 -0.87 3.76
N VAL A 17 -19.75 -0.91 4.72
CA VAL A 17 -18.81 0.20 4.94
C VAL A 17 -17.84 0.16 3.78
N SER A 18 -18.24 0.77 2.67
CA SER A 18 -17.36 1.17 1.59
C SER A 18 -16.44 2.25 2.16
N ILE A 19 -15.31 1.83 2.72
CA ILE A 19 -14.19 2.72 3.01
C ILE A 19 -13.64 3.16 1.65
N ALA A 20 -14.23 4.23 1.10
CA ALA A 20 -13.72 4.93 -0.06
C ALA A 20 -12.56 5.83 0.37
N ILE A 21 -11.40 5.25 0.72
CA ILE A 21 -10.18 6.04 0.92
C ILE A 21 -9.51 6.23 -0.45
N GLY A 22 -10.12 7.12 -1.23
CA GLY A 22 -9.50 7.78 -2.38
C GLY A 22 -8.49 8.82 -1.90
N THR A 23 -7.38 8.41 -1.29
CA THR A 23 -6.25 9.34 -1.11
C THR A 23 -5.51 9.44 -2.44
N PRO A 24 -5.41 10.64 -3.05
CA PRO A 24 -4.55 10.85 -4.20
C PRO A 24 -3.12 10.49 -3.81
N HIS A 25 -2.33 10.05 -4.79
CA HIS A 25 -0.94 9.77 -4.53
C HIS A 25 -0.23 11.08 -4.14
N VAL A 26 0.61 11.00 -3.12
CA VAL A 26 1.19 12.19 -2.47
C VAL A 26 2.64 12.35 -2.90
N SER A 27 3.04 13.57 -3.24
CA SER A 27 4.45 13.92 -3.31
C SER A 27 4.95 14.19 -1.90
N ILE A 28 5.71 13.25 -1.35
CA ILE A 28 6.25 13.34 0.02
C ILE A 28 7.64 13.98 0.07
N GLY A 29 8.08 14.63 -1.02
CA GLY A 29 9.39 15.27 -1.10
C GLY A 29 10.58 14.31 -1.21
N ILE A 30 10.33 13.01 -1.36
CA ILE A 30 11.38 12.00 -1.52
C ILE A 30 11.61 11.74 -3.00
N ASN A 31 12.83 11.99 -3.45
CA ASN A 31 13.29 11.74 -4.81
C ASN A 31 14.42 10.69 -4.80
N VAL A 32 14.14 9.55 -5.40
CA VAL A 32 15.09 8.45 -5.60
C VAL A 32 15.35 8.37 -7.11
N PRO A 33 16.38 9.03 -7.65
CA PRO A 33 16.55 9.21 -9.09
C PRO A 33 16.96 7.93 -9.84
N SER A 34 17.36 6.89 -9.11
CA SER A 34 17.84 5.61 -9.64
C SER A 34 17.57 4.51 -8.61
N TYR A 35 17.37 3.28 -9.09
CA TYR A 35 17.07 2.14 -8.23
C TYR A 35 18.08 2.00 -7.06
N PRO A 36 17.63 2.06 -5.80
CA PRO A 36 18.52 2.13 -4.66
C PRO A 36 19.20 0.78 -4.40
N ARG A 37 20.40 0.81 -3.80
CA ARG A 37 21.02 -0.39 -3.25
C ARG A 37 20.24 -0.82 -2.00
N LEU A 38 19.51 -1.92 -2.12
CA LEU A 38 18.78 -2.54 -1.01
C LEU A 38 19.62 -3.64 -0.37
N VAL A 39 19.71 -3.61 0.96
CA VAL A 39 20.47 -4.57 1.77
C VAL A 39 19.53 -5.20 2.77
N ARG A 40 19.61 -6.51 2.96
CA ARG A 40 18.74 -7.23 3.89
C ARG A 40 19.04 -6.82 5.32
N VAL A 41 17.98 -6.59 6.10
CA VAL A 41 18.08 -6.42 7.55
C VAL A 41 18.30 -7.81 8.19
N PRO A 42 19.40 -8.03 8.93
CA PRO A 42 19.70 -9.31 9.56
C PRO A 42 18.53 -9.84 10.40
N GLY A 43 18.17 -11.11 10.20
CA GLY A 43 17.08 -11.77 10.93
C GLY A 43 15.67 -11.28 10.57
N HIS A 44 15.52 -10.50 9.48
CA HIS A 44 14.23 -9.98 9.04
C HIS A 44 14.00 -10.30 7.54
N PRO A 45 12.73 -10.36 7.11
CA PRO A 45 12.36 -10.49 5.69
C PRO A 45 12.38 -9.14 4.94
N VAL A 46 12.95 -8.11 5.57
CA VAL A 46 12.93 -6.71 5.12
C VAL A 46 14.30 -6.32 4.58
N TYR A 47 14.32 -5.51 3.53
CA TYR A 47 15.51 -4.80 3.08
C TYR A 47 15.41 -3.33 3.45
N TYR A 48 16.54 -2.66 3.63
CA TYR A 48 16.63 -1.21 3.79
C TYR A 48 17.61 -0.62 2.78
N ALA A 49 17.53 0.69 2.53
CA ALA A 49 18.43 1.39 1.63
C ALA A 49 19.48 2.23 2.41
N PRO A 50 20.67 1.69 2.74
CA PRO A 50 21.66 2.41 3.55
C PRO A 50 22.18 3.71 2.92
N GLY A 51 22.19 3.76 1.58
CA GLY A 51 22.68 4.93 0.82
C GLY A 51 21.67 6.06 0.66
N LEU A 52 20.41 5.87 1.08
CA LEU A 52 19.41 6.93 1.06
C LEU A 52 19.41 7.66 2.40
N GLN A 53 19.22 8.98 2.33
CA GLN A 53 18.86 9.80 3.48
C GLN A 53 17.34 9.80 3.62
N ALA A 54 16.76 8.62 3.90
CA ALA A 54 15.33 8.42 4.13
C ALA A 54 15.11 7.10 4.88
N ASN A 55 14.04 7.00 5.67
CA ASN A 55 13.62 5.72 6.27
C ASN A 55 12.95 4.86 5.20
N PHE A 56 13.76 4.14 4.43
CA PHE A 56 13.33 3.48 3.20
C PHE A 56 13.55 1.98 3.31
N PHE A 57 12.47 1.21 3.15
CA PHE A 57 12.44 -0.23 3.31
C PHE A 57 11.77 -0.90 2.11
N PHE A 58 12.06 -2.18 1.92
CA PHE A 58 11.37 -3.03 0.97
C PHE A 58 10.93 -4.32 1.67
N TYR A 59 9.65 -4.63 1.59
CA TYR A 59 9.06 -5.80 2.20
C TYR A 59 7.90 -6.30 1.35
N ASP A 60 7.93 -7.60 1.06
CA ASP A 60 6.86 -8.37 0.43
C ASP A 60 6.31 -7.77 -0.87
N GLY A 61 7.19 -7.17 -1.69
CA GLY A 61 6.82 -6.61 -3.00
C GLY A 61 6.47 -5.13 -3.01
N LEU A 62 6.47 -4.47 -1.85
CA LEU A 62 6.30 -3.03 -1.74
C LEU A 62 7.52 -2.35 -1.13
N TYR A 63 7.76 -1.12 -1.58
CA TYR A 63 8.59 -0.14 -0.90
C TYR A 63 7.78 0.54 0.19
N TRP A 64 8.39 0.74 1.34
CA TRP A 64 7.80 1.35 2.53
C TRP A 64 8.67 2.51 2.97
N VAL A 65 8.06 3.65 3.20
CA VAL A 65 8.76 4.86 3.62
C VAL A 65 8.10 5.44 4.85
N PHE A 66 8.91 5.71 5.88
CA PHE A 66 8.46 6.43 7.06
C PHE A 66 8.95 7.88 7.00
N HIS A 67 8.04 8.81 6.76
CA HIS A 67 8.35 10.21 6.52
C HIS A 67 7.32 11.09 7.21
N ALA A 68 7.79 12.14 7.92
CA ALA A 68 6.93 13.08 8.65
C ALA A 68 5.85 12.36 9.49
N ASP A 69 6.27 11.39 10.30
CA ASP A 69 5.44 10.55 11.18
C ASP A 69 4.35 9.71 10.51
N ASN A 70 4.41 9.56 9.18
CA ASN A 70 3.46 8.77 8.42
C ASN A 70 4.16 7.67 7.63
N TRP A 71 3.46 6.54 7.47
CA TRP A 71 3.89 5.47 6.58
C TRP A 71 3.32 5.69 5.18
N TYR A 72 4.17 5.45 4.19
CA TYR A 72 3.80 5.46 2.78
C TYR A 72 4.29 4.18 2.12
N ALA A 73 3.58 3.75 1.09
CA ALA A 73 4.00 2.61 0.30
C ALA A 73 3.94 2.88 -1.21
N SER A 74 4.73 2.11 -1.96
CA SER A 74 4.71 2.07 -3.42
C SER A 74 5.15 0.70 -3.95
N SER A 75 4.64 0.23 -5.08
CA SER A 75 5.27 -0.90 -5.80
C SER A 75 6.50 -0.48 -6.61
N TRP A 76 6.80 0.83 -6.67
CA TRP A 76 7.95 1.38 -7.39
C TRP A 76 8.86 2.22 -6.50
N TYR A 77 10.17 2.16 -6.75
CA TYR A 77 11.18 2.67 -5.81
C TYR A 77 11.19 4.20 -5.63
N ASN A 78 10.62 4.95 -6.57
CA ASN A 78 10.51 6.41 -6.52
C ASN A 78 9.04 6.86 -6.50
N GLY A 79 8.16 6.03 -5.95
CA GLY A 79 6.72 6.30 -5.93
C GLY A 79 6.05 6.11 -7.30
N PRO A 80 4.83 6.63 -7.49
CA PRO A 80 4.10 7.50 -6.59
C PRO A 80 3.73 6.80 -5.28
N TRP A 81 3.59 7.57 -4.22
CA TRP A 81 3.39 7.07 -2.85
C TRP A 81 1.92 7.18 -2.43
N TRP A 82 1.38 6.18 -1.75
CA TRP A 82 0.11 6.31 -1.03
C TRP A 82 0.33 6.25 0.47
N PHE A 83 -0.52 6.97 1.20
CA PHE A 83 -0.57 6.91 2.65
C PHE A 83 -1.03 5.53 3.14
N VAL A 84 -0.40 5.05 4.21
CA VAL A 84 -0.75 3.83 4.91
C VAL A 84 -1.01 4.16 6.37
N GLU A 85 -2.21 3.82 6.84
CA GLU A 85 -2.59 3.98 8.24
C GLU A 85 -1.72 3.08 9.15
N PRO A 86 -1.48 3.50 10.41
CA PRO A 86 -0.76 2.70 11.39
C PRO A 86 -1.21 1.25 11.52
N TYR A 87 -2.51 1.00 11.40
CA TYR A 87 -3.14 -0.33 11.45
C TYR A 87 -3.01 -1.15 10.17
N ALA A 88 -2.45 -0.59 9.11
CA ALA A 88 -2.24 -1.23 7.82
C ALA A 88 -0.74 -1.35 7.48
N VAL A 89 0.15 -1.16 8.46
CA VAL A 89 1.59 -1.44 8.30
C VAL A 89 1.88 -2.90 8.67
N PRO A 90 2.62 -3.65 7.82
CA PRO A 90 3.01 -5.02 8.14
C PRO A 90 3.88 -5.10 9.39
N VAL A 91 3.68 -6.14 10.20
CA VAL A 91 4.39 -6.28 11.47
C VAL A 91 5.91 -6.37 11.29
N TYR A 92 6.39 -6.97 10.19
CA TYR A 92 7.82 -7.08 9.93
C TYR A 92 8.48 -5.74 9.60
N ILE A 93 7.74 -4.79 9.03
CA ILE A 93 8.18 -3.40 8.86
C ILE A 93 8.28 -2.71 10.22
N LEU A 94 7.26 -2.87 11.08
CA LEU A 94 7.26 -2.28 12.43
C LEU A 94 8.38 -2.84 13.33
N ARG A 95 8.78 -4.10 13.12
CA ARG A 95 9.83 -4.79 13.87
C ARG A 95 11.26 -4.45 13.43
N VAL A 96 11.45 -3.68 12.35
CA VAL A 96 12.80 -3.30 11.89
C VAL A 96 13.50 -2.54 13.02
N PRO A 97 14.73 -2.92 13.43
CA PRO A 97 15.41 -2.22 14.51
C PRO A 97 15.71 -0.75 14.22
N VAL A 98 15.66 0.10 15.26
CA VAL A 98 15.89 1.55 15.17
C VAL A 98 17.13 1.93 14.38
N ARG A 99 18.25 1.19 14.50
CA ARG A 99 19.50 1.46 13.78
C ARG A 99 19.39 1.43 12.25
N TYR A 100 18.33 0.85 11.68
CA TYR A 100 18.11 0.77 10.23
C TYR A 100 17.27 1.94 9.69
N TYR A 101 16.73 2.79 10.56
CA TYR A 101 16.12 4.06 10.18
C TYR A 101 17.25 5.05 9.89
N ARG A 102 17.34 5.53 8.64
CA ARG A 102 18.42 6.45 8.20
C ARG A 102 18.14 7.90 8.56
N GLN A 103 16.88 8.25 8.76
CA GLN A 103 16.43 9.55 9.22
C GLN A 103 15.37 9.37 10.31
N PRO A 104 15.73 8.76 11.45
CA PRO A 104 14.77 8.50 12.52
C PRO A 104 14.25 9.83 13.09
N PRO A 105 12.95 9.95 13.41
CA PRO A 105 12.45 11.12 14.13
C PRO A 105 13.13 11.33 15.48
N SER A 106 13.04 12.54 16.02
CA SER A 106 13.72 12.92 17.26
C SER A 106 13.34 12.03 18.45
N TYR A 107 12.08 11.58 18.53
CA TYR A 107 11.60 10.73 19.62
C TYR A 107 12.17 9.29 19.58
N PHE A 108 12.77 8.86 18.47
CA PHE A 108 13.49 7.57 18.42
C PHE A 108 14.81 7.60 19.21
N ARG A 109 15.33 8.79 19.56
CA ARG A 109 16.66 8.93 20.19
C ARG A 109 16.77 8.20 21.53
N SER A 110 15.67 8.08 22.28
CA SER A 110 15.63 7.37 23.56
C SER A 110 15.40 5.86 23.39
N TRP A 111 15.16 5.38 22.17
CA TRP A 111 14.86 3.99 21.89
C TRP A 111 16.13 3.18 21.59
N GLN A 112 16.13 1.90 21.97
CA GLN A 112 17.31 1.06 21.85
C GLN A 112 17.61 0.78 20.36
N PRO A 113 18.85 0.98 19.87
CA PRO A 113 19.18 0.82 18.45
C PRO A 113 18.91 -0.59 17.88
N ASN A 114 18.99 -1.61 18.74
CA ASN A 114 18.94 -3.02 18.35
C ASN A 114 17.55 -3.65 18.48
N THR A 115 16.55 -2.87 18.92
CA THR A 115 15.16 -3.31 19.08
C THR A 115 14.24 -2.57 18.11
N PRO A 116 13.02 -3.09 17.87
CA PRO A 116 11.98 -2.32 17.20
C PRO A 116 11.76 -0.95 17.86
N PRO A 117 11.37 0.07 17.09
CA PRO A 117 10.82 1.31 17.61
C PRO A 117 9.57 1.03 18.47
N ARG A 118 9.33 1.83 19.52
CA ARG A 118 8.21 1.64 20.45
C ARG A 118 6.93 2.24 19.87
N TRP A 119 6.31 1.53 18.93
CA TRP A 119 5.12 2.00 18.23
C TRP A 119 3.88 2.09 19.13
N ASP A 120 3.83 1.27 20.17
CA ASP A 120 2.88 1.33 21.28
C ASP A 120 2.98 2.65 22.05
N ASP A 121 4.20 3.10 22.39
CA ASP A 121 4.42 4.41 23.02
C ASP A 121 3.97 5.56 22.10
N HIS A 122 4.13 5.41 20.79
CA HIS A 122 3.86 6.47 19.81
C HIS A 122 2.39 6.56 19.36
N TRP A 123 1.74 5.43 19.08
CA TRP A 123 0.33 5.37 18.62
C TRP A 123 -0.66 5.08 19.74
N GLY A 124 -0.17 4.78 20.95
CA GLY A 124 -0.96 4.66 22.16
C GLY A 124 -1.62 3.29 22.33
N HIS A 125 -2.26 3.14 23.49
CA HIS A 125 -2.76 1.86 23.97
C HIS A 125 -3.85 1.24 23.08
N ASN A 126 -4.73 2.06 22.48
CA ASN A 126 -5.76 1.54 21.56
C ASN A 126 -5.13 0.88 20.33
N TRP A 127 -4.00 1.39 19.85
CA TRP A 127 -3.29 0.77 18.75
C TRP A 127 -2.68 -0.56 19.16
N GLU A 128 -2.03 -0.59 20.32
CA GLU A 128 -1.42 -1.78 20.90
C GLU A 128 -2.45 -2.91 21.13
N GLN A 129 -3.64 -2.60 21.68
CA GLN A 129 -4.71 -3.57 21.91
C GLN A 129 -5.15 -4.25 20.61
N ASN A 130 -5.36 -3.47 19.54
CA ASN A 130 -5.75 -3.97 18.22
C ASN A 130 -4.60 -4.72 17.50
N ARG A 131 -3.36 -4.47 17.90
CA ARG A 131 -2.15 -5.10 17.38
C ARG A 131 -1.46 -5.91 18.49
N SER A 132 -2.23 -6.63 19.30
CA SER A 132 -1.69 -7.38 20.44
C SER A 132 -0.58 -8.35 20.01
N GLY A 133 0.57 -8.29 20.71
CA GLY A 133 1.75 -9.09 20.40
C GLY A 133 2.48 -8.69 19.11
N TRP A 134 2.25 -7.48 18.58
CA TRP A 134 2.96 -6.99 17.39
C TRP A 134 4.48 -7.00 17.55
N ASP A 135 5.03 -6.95 18.76
CA ASP A 135 6.47 -7.02 19.06
C ASP A 135 6.92 -8.46 19.42
N LYS A 136 5.97 -9.36 19.67
CA LYS A 136 6.20 -10.76 20.06
C LYS A 136 6.25 -11.67 18.83
N GLY A 137 7.37 -12.36 18.63
CA GLY A 137 7.47 -13.39 17.59
C GLY A 137 8.88 -13.86 17.37
N ASP A 138 9.05 -15.14 17.04
CA ASP A 138 10.36 -15.69 16.76
C ASP A 138 10.89 -15.13 15.43
N ARG A 139 11.99 -14.38 15.51
CA ARG A 139 12.70 -13.86 14.33
C ARG A 139 13.16 -14.99 13.40
N ARG A 140 13.38 -16.19 13.94
CA ARG A 140 13.78 -17.39 13.17
C ARG A 140 12.63 -17.95 12.33
N ALA A 141 11.38 -17.67 12.70
CA ALA A 141 10.19 -18.05 11.94
C ALA A 141 9.81 -17.03 10.86
N ALA A 142 10.63 -15.99 10.64
CA ALA A 142 10.38 -15.02 9.59
C ALA A 142 10.35 -15.70 8.20
N PRO A 143 9.41 -15.32 7.32
CA PRO A 143 9.33 -15.88 5.98
C PRO A 143 10.60 -15.54 5.17
N ALA A 144 10.82 -16.29 4.09
CA ALA A 144 11.86 -15.91 3.13
C ALA A 144 11.56 -14.51 2.58
N PRO A 145 12.57 -13.62 2.49
CA PRO A 145 12.38 -12.28 1.96
C PRO A 145 11.94 -12.33 0.50
N ALA A 146 11.07 -11.40 0.11
CA ALA A 146 10.69 -11.25 -1.30
C ALA A 146 11.93 -10.97 -2.18
N PRO A 147 11.95 -11.44 -3.43
CA PRO A 147 13.00 -11.10 -4.37
C PRO A 147 12.98 -9.58 -4.60
N LEU A 148 14.14 -8.97 -4.79
CA LEU A 148 14.20 -7.56 -5.13
C LEU A 148 13.70 -7.35 -6.57
N PRO A 149 12.88 -6.32 -6.87
CA PRO A 149 12.38 -6.03 -8.21
C PRO A 149 13.48 -5.39 -9.07
N SER A 150 14.52 -6.17 -9.37
CA SER A 150 15.74 -5.72 -10.04
C SER A 150 15.50 -5.20 -11.46
N TYR A 151 14.41 -5.63 -12.12
CA TYR A 151 13.99 -5.09 -13.40
C TYR A 151 13.73 -3.58 -13.34
N GLN A 152 13.43 -3.01 -12.17
CA GLN A 152 13.20 -1.57 -12.02
C GLN A 152 14.48 -0.73 -12.21
N ARG A 153 15.67 -1.35 -12.19
CA ARG A 153 16.96 -0.68 -12.43
C ARG A 153 17.04 0.04 -13.78
N GLN A 154 16.34 -0.47 -14.79
CA GLN A 154 16.31 0.09 -16.14
C GLN A 154 15.38 1.31 -16.29
N TYR A 155 14.67 1.70 -15.23
CA TYR A 155 13.75 2.83 -15.28
C TYR A 155 14.27 3.90 -14.34
N SER A 156 15.26 4.68 -14.77
CA SER A 156 15.86 5.75 -13.95
C SER A 156 15.55 7.12 -14.54
N ARG A 157 15.49 8.15 -13.68
CA ARG A 157 15.27 9.54 -14.09
C ARG A 157 14.11 9.69 -15.11
N ASP A 158 14.43 10.01 -16.36
CA ASP A 158 13.47 10.28 -17.42
C ASP A 158 12.76 9.00 -17.94
N GLU A 159 13.38 7.84 -17.76
CA GLU A 159 12.80 6.54 -18.12
C GLU A 159 11.81 6.04 -17.06
N TYR A 160 11.74 6.71 -15.91
CA TYR A 160 10.83 6.34 -14.84
C TYR A 160 9.37 6.45 -15.29
N PRO A 161 8.58 5.36 -15.31
CA PRO A 161 7.19 5.41 -15.76
C PRO A 161 6.37 6.24 -14.77
N ARG A 162 5.89 7.42 -15.20
CA ARG A 162 5.10 8.33 -14.35
C ARG A 162 3.61 7.96 -14.30
N GLN A 163 3.12 7.26 -15.31
CA GLN A 163 1.74 6.79 -15.39
C GLN A 163 1.57 5.49 -14.59
N MET A 164 0.53 5.42 -13.76
CA MET A 164 0.30 4.32 -12.83
C MET A 164 -0.09 3.04 -13.54
N GLU A 165 -0.88 3.17 -14.60
CA GLU A 165 -1.34 2.07 -15.43
C GLU A 165 -0.13 1.35 -16.04
N ARG A 166 0.79 2.13 -16.62
CA ARG A 166 2.06 1.62 -17.16
C ARG A 166 2.94 0.97 -16.09
N GLN A 167 3.04 1.60 -14.90
CA GLN A 167 3.76 1.03 -13.76
C GLN A 167 3.20 -0.33 -13.34
N ARG A 168 1.86 -0.46 -13.32
CA ARG A 168 1.17 -1.70 -12.96
C ARG A 168 1.41 -2.79 -14.01
N GLU A 169 1.25 -2.48 -15.29
CA GLU A 169 1.50 -3.39 -16.40
C GLU A 169 2.92 -3.96 -16.34
N ILE A 170 3.93 -3.09 -16.25
CA ILE A 170 5.33 -3.51 -16.17
C ILE A 170 5.56 -4.36 -14.90
N ASN A 171 4.99 -3.98 -13.75
CA ASN A 171 5.15 -4.77 -12.52
C ASN A 171 4.51 -6.16 -12.64
N GLN A 172 3.32 -6.27 -13.22
CA GLN A 172 2.63 -7.55 -13.46
C GLN A 172 3.42 -8.42 -14.45
N GLU A 173 3.96 -7.84 -15.51
CA GLU A 173 4.72 -8.56 -16.53
C GLU A 173 6.10 -9.01 -16.05
N ARG A 174 6.83 -8.14 -15.33
CA ARG A 174 8.26 -8.30 -15.04
C ARG A 174 8.55 -8.82 -13.64
N TYR A 175 7.75 -8.45 -12.63
CA TYR A 175 8.03 -8.84 -11.25
C TYR A 175 7.47 -10.21 -10.90
N ARG A 176 6.18 -10.44 -11.24
CA ARG A 176 5.43 -11.71 -11.05
C ARG A 176 5.44 -12.31 -9.64
N TYR A 177 6.01 -11.61 -8.65
CA TYR A 177 5.98 -12.02 -7.26
C TYR A 177 4.61 -11.68 -6.66
N GLN A 178 3.99 -12.68 -6.05
CA GLN A 178 2.74 -12.49 -5.32
C GLN A 178 3.05 -12.24 -3.83
N PRO A 179 2.59 -11.11 -3.25
CA PRO A 179 2.72 -10.85 -1.83
C PRO A 179 2.13 -11.98 -0.98
N ARG A 180 2.77 -12.27 0.14
CA ARG A 180 2.41 -13.35 1.08
C ARG A 180 1.78 -12.82 2.36
N ASP A 181 2.11 -11.59 2.73
CA ASP A 181 1.59 -10.91 3.89
C ASP A 181 0.16 -10.44 3.61
N PRO A 182 -0.84 -10.83 4.43
CA PRO A 182 -2.23 -10.47 4.19
C PRO A 182 -2.49 -8.95 4.13
N VAL A 183 -1.73 -8.16 4.90
CA VAL A 183 -1.84 -6.70 4.88
C VAL A 183 -1.38 -6.16 3.54
N VAL A 184 -0.28 -6.71 3.01
CA VAL A 184 0.28 -6.31 1.71
C VAL A 184 -0.63 -6.75 0.57
N GLN A 185 -1.18 -7.96 0.61
CA GLN A 185 -2.15 -8.45 -0.38
C GLN A 185 -3.36 -7.53 -0.48
N LYS A 186 -3.93 -7.14 0.66
CA LYS A 186 -5.08 -6.22 0.71
C LYS A 186 -4.74 -4.86 0.08
N GLN A 187 -3.60 -4.27 0.45
CA GLN A 187 -3.16 -3.00 -0.14
C GLN A 187 -2.96 -3.11 -1.65
N TYR A 188 -2.37 -4.22 -2.11
CA TYR A 188 -2.13 -4.45 -3.53
C TYR A 188 -3.45 -4.54 -4.31
N GLN A 189 -4.43 -5.29 -3.81
CA GLN A 189 -5.75 -5.42 -4.42
C GLN A 189 -6.52 -4.08 -4.48
N GLU A 190 -6.55 -3.35 -3.37
CA GLU A 190 -7.30 -2.08 -3.29
C GLU A 190 -6.72 -0.99 -4.18
N ARG A 191 -5.39 -0.89 -4.27
CA ARG A 191 -4.70 0.18 -5.02
C ARG A 191 -4.43 -0.17 -6.47
N TYR A 192 -4.15 -1.43 -6.80
CA TYR A 192 -3.75 -1.85 -8.14
C TYR A 192 -4.82 -2.62 -8.91
N GLU A 193 -5.79 -3.27 -8.26
CA GLU A 193 -6.82 -4.05 -8.99
C GLU A 193 -8.16 -3.32 -9.09
N LYS A 194 -8.66 -2.72 -8.00
CA LYS A 194 -10.01 -2.15 -7.96
C LYS A 194 -10.20 -0.85 -8.75
N ARG A 195 -9.14 -0.09 -9.06
CA ARG A 195 -9.26 1.20 -9.77
C ARG A 195 -9.75 1.06 -11.22
N ASP A 196 -9.61 -0.13 -11.81
CA ASP A 196 -10.02 -0.44 -13.19
C ASP A 196 -11.56 -0.50 -13.36
N GLN A 197 -12.28 -0.99 -12.34
CA GLN A 197 -13.75 -1.10 -12.41
C GLN A 197 -14.47 0.25 -12.32
N GLY A 198 -13.86 1.25 -11.67
CA GLY A 198 -14.42 2.60 -11.58
C GLY A 198 -14.23 3.40 -12.87
N GLN A 199 -13.13 3.18 -13.60
CA GLN A 199 -12.78 3.99 -14.76
C GLN A 199 -13.34 3.44 -16.08
N GLN A 200 -13.54 2.11 -16.18
CA GLN A 200 -14.25 1.52 -17.32
C GLN A 200 -15.76 1.83 -17.33
N ARG A 201 -16.40 1.98 -16.15
CA ARG A 201 -17.84 2.32 -16.07
C ARG A 201 -18.16 3.77 -16.47
N GLY A 202 -17.20 4.69 -16.36
CA GLY A 202 -17.41 6.11 -16.70
C GLY A 202 -17.29 6.45 -18.18
N ARG A 203 -16.73 5.57 -19.01
CA ARG A 203 -16.44 5.88 -20.44
C ARG A 203 -17.45 5.31 -21.44
N GLY A 204 -18.37 4.44 -20.99
CA GLY A 204 -19.39 3.81 -21.83
C GLY A 204 -20.79 4.42 -21.75
N GLY A 205 -21.00 5.43 -20.89
CA GLY A 205 -22.32 6.03 -20.62
C GLY A 205 -22.68 7.22 -21.52
N ASP A 206 -21.72 8.11 -21.80
CA ASP A 206 -22.05 9.41 -22.44
C ASP A 206 -22.30 9.32 -23.95
N GLN A 207 -21.65 8.42 -24.68
CA GLN A 207 -21.84 8.35 -26.14
C GLN A 207 -23.21 7.83 -26.60
N ARG A 208 -24.01 7.21 -25.71
CA ARG A 208 -25.35 6.72 -26.06
C ARG A 208 -26.47 7.72 -25.78
N GLN A 209 -26.20 8.77 -25.01
CA GLN A 209 -27.21 9.79 -24.68
C GLN A 209 -27.22 10.92 -25.71
N ASP A 210 -26.05 11.33 -26.21
CA ASP A 210 -25.94 12.37 -27.26
C ASP A 210 -26.56 11.92 -28.59
N GLN A 211 -26.39 10.65 -28.96
CA GLN A 211 -26.94 10.11 -30.21
C GLN A 211 -28.48 9.95 -30.21
N ARG A 212 -29.12 10.00 -29.03
CA ARG A 212 -30.58 9.96 -28.91
C ARG A 212 -31.20 11.36 -28.97
N GLN A 213 -30.52 12.38 -28.45
CA GLN A 213 -31.03 13.76 -28.51
C GLN A 213 -31.01 14.35 -29.94
N ASP A 214 -30.00 14.01 -30.75
CA ASP A 214 -29.95 14.48 -32.15
C ASP A 214 -31.05 13.86 -33.03
N ARG A 215 -31.52 12.65 -32.69
CA ARG A 215 -32.53 11.95 -33.50
C ARG A 215 -33.94 12.48 -33.27
N ASP A 216 -34.19 13.09 -32.10
CA ASP A 216 -35.49 13.64 -31.73
C ASP A 216 -35.65 15.12 -32.15
N GLN A 217 -34.55 15.85 -32.38
CA GLN A 217 -34.60 17.21 -32.93
C GLN A 217 -34.82 17.26 -34.46
N GLN A 218 -34.52 16.19 -35.20
CA GLN A 218 -34.78 16.09 -36.64
C GLN A 218 -36.21 15.64 -37.00
N ARG A 219 -37.08 15.42 -35.99
CA ARG A 219 -38.48 14.99 -36.18
C ARG A 219 -39.52 16.03 -35.77
N ARG A 220 -39.14 17.30 -35.64
CA ARG A 220 -40.07 18.43 -35.47
C ARG A 220 -39.98 19.41 -36.63
#